data_AF-A0A6C0ADE0-F1
#
_entry.id   AF-A0A6C0ADE0-F1
#
_cell.length_a   1.000
_cell.length_b   1.000
_cell.length_c   1.000
_cell.angle_alpha   90.00
_cell.angle_beta   90.00
_cell.angle_gamma   90.00
#
_symmetry.space_group_name_H-M   'P 1'
#
loop_
_entity.id
_entity.type
_entity.pdbx_description
1 polymer ?
#
loop_
_entity_poly.entity_id
_entity_poly.type
_entity_poly.pdbx_seq_one_letter_code
_entity_poly.pdbx_strand_id
1 'polypeptide(L)'
;MKRLPNNFSSVLDKIGKIKNLGKESSYKEVNKNYNKIDKKFKESECYVPDIEKTLAKYKQDDKRVDALRILKDSRNEELYKLATKSSKLTKLAKKIVKDYSPNFESKISETKVVSILKKLLQKRCRGWTGPWTILELNNNGTIKNIELFDSNDKTYVFRELCKRYKKK
;
A
#
# COMPACT_ATOMS: atom_id res chain seq x y z
N MET A 1 1.28 12.69 -29.22
CA MET A 1 0.70 12.34 -27.91
C MET A 1 -0.76 11.96 -28.10
N LYS A 2 -1.21 10.77 -27.67
CA LYS A 2 -2.63 10.38 -27.73
C LYS A 2 -3.45 11.36 -26.88
N ARG A 3 -4.45 12.02 -27.46
CA ARG A 3 -5.42 12.84 -26.71
C ARG A 3 -6.40 11.90 -25.99
N LEU A 4 -6.77 12.22 -24.75
CA LEU A 4 -7.70 11.38 -24.00
C LEU A 4 -9.15 11.60 -24.42
N PRO A 5 -10.03 10.60 -24.23
CA PRO A 5 -11.46 10.73 -24.48
C PRO A 5 -12.14 11.77 -23.56
N ASN A 6 -13.18 12.42 -24.07
CA ASN A 6 -13.89 13.52 -23.39
C ASN A 6 -14.55 13.14 -22.05
N ASN A 7 -14.83 11.86 -21.82
CA ASN A 7 -15.46 11.38 -20.57
C ASN A 7 -14.54 11.51 -19.32
N PHE A 8 -13.24 11.73 -19.51
CA PHE A 8 -12.26 11.83 -18.42
C PHE A 8 -12.41 13.10 -17.57
N SER A 9 -12.89 14.20 -18.14
CA SER A 9 -13.11 15.46 -17.40
C SER A 9 -14.05 15.25 -16.20
N SER A 10 -15.19 14.58 -16.44
CA SER A 10 -16.18 14.28 -15.40
C SER A 10 -15.65 13.40 -14.26
N VAL A 11 -14.60 12.62 -14.54
CA VAL A 11 -13.93 11.77 -13.57
C VAL A 11 -12.98 12.61 -12.72
N LEU A 12 -12.24 13.53 -13.33
CA LEU A 12 -11.37 14.46 -12.63
C LEU A 12 -12.13 15.38 -11.69
N ASP A 13 -13.29 15.89 -12.10
CA ASP A 13 -14.13 16.73 -11.24
C ASP A 13 -14.60 15.98 -9.99
N LYS A 14 -14.90 14.69 -10.13
CA LYS A 14 -15.23 13.82 -8.98
C LYS A 14 -14.02 13.61 -8.07
N ILE A 15 -12.81 13.59 -8.61
CA ILE A 15 -11.57 13.49 -7.81
C ILE A 15 -11.17 14.84 -7.18
N GLY A 16 -11.48 15.97 -7.83
CA GLY A 16 -11.31 17.29 -7.23
C GLY A 16 -12.08 17.40 -5.91
N LYS A 17 -13.27 16.80 -5.85
CA LYS A 17 -14.08 16.68 -4.62
C LYS A 17 -13.48 15.71 -3.57
N ILE A 18 -12.57 14.84 -3.99
CA ILE A 18 -11.94 13.81 -3.15
C ILE A 18 -10.74 14.34 -2.34
N LYS A 19 -10.18 15.52 -2.64
CA LYS A 19 -9.20 16.15 -1.73
C LYS A 19 -9.72 16.32 -0.29
N ASN A 20 -11.05 16.30 -0.11
CA ASN A 20 -11.71 16.32 1.20
C ASN A 20 -11.93 14.94 1.85
N LEU A 21 -11.59 13.81 1.19
CA LEU A 21 -11.78 12.45 1.75
C LEU A 21 -10.88 12.14 2.95
N GLY A 22 -9.85 12.95 3.20
CA GLY A 22 -8.91 12.77 4.31
C GLY A 22 -9.54 12.85 5.71
N LYS A 23 -10.83 13.19 5.82
CA LYS A 23 -11.51 13.31 7.12
C LYS A 23 -12.57 12.25 7.45
N GLU A 24 -13.14 11.48 6.52
CA GLU A 24 -14.25 10.58 6.91
C GLU A 24 -14.64 9.48 5.90
N SER A 25 -13.91 9.32 4.79
CA SER A 25 -14.37 8.43 3.71
C SER A 25 -13.93 6.98 3.90
N SER A 26 -14.86 6.04 3.66
CA SER A 26 -14.58 4.62 3.85
C SER A 26 -13.62 4.09 2.78
N TYR A 27 -12.80 3.08 3.12
CA TYR A 27 -11.96 2.37 2.15
C TYR A 27 -12.75 1.90 0.92
N LYS A 28 -13.99 1.44 1.14
CA LYS A 28 -14.90 0.97 0.09
C LYS A 28 -15.17 2.06 -0.96
N GLU A 29 -15.38 3.30 -0.54
CA GLU A 29 -15.61 4.44 -1.43
C GLU A 29 -14.34 4.85 -2.19
N VAL A 30 -13.21 4.95 -1.49
CA VAL A 30 -11.91 5.26 -2.11
C VAL A 30 -11.57 4.22 -3.19
N ASN A 31 -11.71 2.93 -2.86
CA ASN A 31 -11.40 1.84 -3.78
C ASN A 31 -12.38 1.77 -4.97
N LYS A 32 -13.67 2.06 -4.76
CA LYS A 32 -14.67 2.16 -5.83
C LYS A 32 -14.29 3.25 -6.84
N ASN A 33 -13.87 4.41 -6.35
CA ASN A 33 -13.44 5.53 -7.21
C ASN A 33 -12.15 5.18 -7.97
N TYR A 34 -11.14 4.62 -7.27
CA TYR A 34 -9.91 4.14 -7.89
C TYR A 34 -10.21 3.17 -9.04
N ASN A 35 -11.01 2.12 -8.80
CA ASN A 35 -11.34 1.12 -9.81
C ASN A 35 -12.09 1.70 -11.01
N LYS A 36 -12.97 2.69 -10.79
CA LYS A 36 -13.70 3.36 -11.88
C LYS A 36 -12.74 4.12 -12.80
N ILE A 37 -11.74 4.78 -12.23
CA ILE A 37 -10.74 5.54 -12.98
C ILE A 37 -9.80 4.59 -13.72
N ASP A 38 -9.28 3.57 -13.02
CA ASP A 38 -8.42 2.54 -13.59
C ASP A 38 -9.10 1.85 -14.79
N LYS A 39 -10.38 1.50 -14.67
CA LYS A 39 -11.18 0.96 -15.78
C LYS A 39 -11.23 1.92 -16.97
N LYS A 40 -11.44 3.22 -16.74
CA LYS A 40 -11.47 4.23 -17.82
C LYS A 40 -10.11 4.40 -18.51
N PHE A 41 -9.00 4.28 -17.78
CA PHE A 41 -7.68 4.23 -18.39
C PHE A 41 -7.53 2.99 -19.28
N LYS A 42 -7.91 1.81 -18.80
CA LYS A 42 -7.86 0.56 -19.59
C LYS A 42 -8.72 0.63 -20.85
N GLU A 43 -9.95 1.14 -20.75
CA GLU A 43 -10.90 1.29 -21.87
C GLU A 43 -10.43 2.31 -22.93
N SER A 44 -9.67 3.32 -22.55
CA SER A 44 -9.20 4.38 -23.47
C SER A 44 -7.96 3.99 -24.27
N GLU A 45 -7.64 2.68 -24.36
CA GLU A 45 -6.38 2.15 -24.89
C GLU A 45 -5.14 2.84 -24.31
N CYS A 46 -5.26 3.41 -23.11
CA CYS A 46 -4.10 3.74 -22.28
C CYS A 46 -3.60 2.43 -21.67
N TYR A 47 -3.23 1.49 -22.55
CA TYR A 47 -2.64 0.21 -22.21
C TYR A 47 -1.23 0.50 -21.73
N VAL A 48 -1.09 0.67 -20.43
CA VAL A 48 0.20 0.46 -19.80
C VAL A 48 -0.08 -0.44 -18.63
N PRO A 49 0.43 -1.69 -18.67
CA PRO A 49 0.36 -2.65 -17.57
C PRO A 49 1.08 -2.18 -16.29
N ASP A 50 1.40 -0.89 -16.18
CA ASP A 50 2.23 -0.35 -15.14
C ASP A 50 1.96 1.16 -15.07
N ILE A 51 1.13 1.59 -14.14
CA ILE A 51 0.87 3.01 -13.96
C ILE A 51 2.18 3.76 -13.67
N GLU A 52 3.23 3.13 -13.12
CA GLU A 52 4.58 3.72 -13.04
C GLU A 52 5.18 4.05 -14.41
N LYS A 53 5.01 3.16 -15.40
CA LYS A 53 5.43 3.44 -16.80
C LYS A 53 4.51 4.45 -17.48
N THR A 54 3.23 4.52 -17.11
CA THR A 54 2.32 5.60 -17.54
C THR A 54 2.78 6.93 -16.97
N LEU A 55 3.08 6.99 -15.67
CA LEU A 55 3.58 8.18 -14.98
C LEU A 55 4.93 8.64 -15.56
N ALA A 56 5.78 7.72 -16.01
CA ALA A 56 7.03 8.04 -16.71
C ALA A 56 6.82 8.53 -18.15
N LYS A 57 5.72 8.13 -18.82
CA LYS A 57 5.40 8.50 -20.22
C LYS A 57 4.58 9.78 -20.35
N TYR A 58 3.78 10.13 -19.35
CA TYR A 58 3.00 11.36 -19.31
C TYR A 58 3.75 12.43 -18.51
N LYS A 59 3.69 13.70 -18.93
CA LYS A 59 4.33 14.80 -18.18
C LYS A 59 3.75 14.85 -16.75
N GLN A 60 4.61 15.08 -15.75
CA GLN A 60 4.23 15.14 -14.33
C GLN A 60 3.13 16.19 -14.04
N ASP A 61 2.97 17.19 -14.90
CA ASP A 61 1.97 18.27 -14.78
C ASP A 61 0.54 17.87 -15.23
N ASP A 62 0.31 16.61 -15.52
CA ASP A 62 -1.02 16.13 -15.89
C ASP A 62 -1.91 16.00 -14.63
N LYS A 63 -2.94 16.85 -14.53
CA LYS A 63 -3.93 16.83 -13.42
C LYS A 63 -4.54 15.43 -13.17
N ARG A 64 -4.53 14.52 -14.15
CA ARG A 64 -5.01 13.14 -14.04
C ARG A 64 -4.07 12.24 -13.27
N VAL A 65 -2.77 12.42 -13.49
CA VAL A 65 -1.70 11.74 -12.76
C VAL A 65 -1.75 12.13 -11.29
N ASP A 66 -1.93 13.42 -11.01
CA ASP A 66 -2.12 13.92 -9.64
C ASP A 66 -3.35 13.33 -8.96
N ALA A 67 -4.46 13.28 -9.67
CA ALA A 67 -5.72 12.75 -9.17
C ALA A 67 -5.60 11.26 -8.79
N LEU A 68 -4.94 10.46 -9.64
CA LEU A 68 -4.65 9.05 -9.36
C LEU A 68 -3.68 8.86 -8.20
N ARG A 69 -2.65 9.70 -8.11
CA ARG A 69 -1.68 9.69 -7.00
C ARG A 69 -2.38 9.95 -5.67
N ILE A 70 -3.22 10.99 -5.60
CA ILE A 70 -4.02 11.33 -4.42
C ILE A 70 -4.88 10.13 -3.99
N LEU A 71 -5.62 9.51 -4.91
CA LEU A 71 -6.46 8.36 -4.60
C LEU A 71 -5.67 7.15 -4.11
N LYS A 72 -4.55 6.85 -4.77
CA LYS A 72 -3.67 5.74 -4.39
C LYS A 72 -3.09 6.00 -2.99
N ASP A 73 -2.62 7.21 -2.72
CA ASP A 73 -2.06 7.60 -1.42
C ASP A 73 -3.12 7.52 -0.33
N SER A 74 -4.32 8.07 -0.53
CA SER A 74 -5.43 7.96 0.42
C SER A 74 -5.83 6.50 0.69
N ARG A 75 -5.91 5.66 -0.35
CA ARG A 75 -6.18 4.23 -0.18
C ARG A 75 -5.10 3.56 0.67
N ASN A 76 -3.83 3.82 0.35
CA ASN A 76 -2.70 3.21 1.03
C ASN A 76 -2.64 3.66 2.50
N GLU A 77 -2.96 4.92 2.78
CA GLU A 77 -3.04 5.47 4.13
C GLU A 77 -4.14 4.79 4.96
N GLU A 78 -5.32 4.60 4.39
CA GLU A 78 -6.40 3.88 5.08
C GLU A 78 -6.04 2.41 5.34
N LEU A 79 -5.42 1.74 4.37
CA LEU A 79 -4.91 0.38 4.57
C LEU A 79 -3.85 0.31 5.68
N TYR A 80 -2.96 1.30 5.76
CA TYR A 80 -1.99 1.43 6.83
C TYR A 80 -2.67 1.58 8.20
N LYS A 81 -3.64 2.49 8.31
CA LYS A 81 -4.41 2.71 9.55
C LYS A 81 -5.12 1.42 9.99
N LEU A 82 -5.75 0.70 9.06
CA LEU A 82 -6.42 -0.57 9.34
C LEU A 82 -5.44 -1.66 9.77
N ALA A 83 -4.30 -1.79 9.06
CA ALA A 83 -3.29 -2.81 9.35
C ALA A 83 -2.60 -2.58 10.70
N THR A 84 -2.25 -1.34 11.02
CA THR A 84 -1.54 -1.01 12.27
C THR A 84 -2.40 -1.17 13.53
N LYS A 85 -3.72 -1.18 13.39
CA LYS A 85 -4.69 -1.48 14.46
C LYS A 85 -5.12 -2.96 14.49
N SER A 86 -4.71 -3.77 13.50
CA SER A 86 -5.16 -5.15 13.38
C SER A 86 -4.39 -6.10 14.29
N SER A 87 -5.10 -6.99 15.00
CA SER A 87 -4.51 -8.10 15.75
C SER A 87 -3.71 -9.07 14.86
N LYS A 88 -3.96 -9.06 13.55
CA LYS A 88 -3.21 -9.87 12.57
C LYS A 88 -1.75 -9.44 12.45
N LEU A 89 -1.46 -8.15 12.63
CA LEU A 89 -0.08 -7.65 12.64
C LEU A 89 0.69 -8.20 13.85
N THR A 90 0.03 -8.25 15.01
CA THR A 90 0.57 -8.86 16.23
C THR A 90 0.79 -10.36 16.07
N LYS A 91 -0.13 -11.08 15.42
CA LYS A 91 0.03 -12.50 15.08
C LYS A 91 1.27 -12.75 14.19
N LEU A 92 1.47 -11.92 13.16
CA LEU A 92 2.66 -11.99 12.31
C LEU A 92 3.94 -11.71 13.13
N ALA A 93 3.92 -10.71 14.00
CA ALA A 93 5.06 -10.39 14.86
C ALA A 93 5.48 -11.57 15.75
N LYS A 94 4.50 -12.27 16.37
CA LYS A 94 4.75 -13.48 17.16
C LYS A 94 5.40 -14.59 16.35
N LYS A 95 4.91 -14.83 15.13
CA LYS A 95 5.49 -15.80 14.21
C LYS A 95 6.96 -15.46 13.90
N ILE A 96 7.24 -14.20 13.57
CA ILE A 96 8.61 -13.72 13.31
C ILE A 96 9.50 -13.88 14.55
N VAL A 97 9.03 -13.54 15.75
CA VAL A 97 9.79 -13.77 16.98
C VAL A 97 10.15 -15.25 17.09
N LYS A 98 9.19 -16.17 16.91
CA LYS A 98 9.44 -17.61 16.97
C LYS A 98 10.46 -18.07 15.93
N ASP A 99 10.28 -17.65 14.68
CA ASP A 99 11.09 -18.10 13.55
C ASP A 99 12.54 -17.59 13.63
N TYR A 100 12.75 -16.37 14.15
CA TYR A 100 14.07 -15.74 14.18
C TYR A 100 14.80 -15.85 15.52
N SER A 101 14.11 -16.09 16.65
CA SER A 101 14.76 -16.18 17.98
C SER A 101 15.96 -17.13 18.04
N PRO A 102 15.98 -18.29 17.35
CA PRO A 102 17.16 -19.17 17.36
C PRO A 102 18.46 -18.50 16.90
N ASN A 103 18.38 -17.47 16.05
CA ASN A 103 19.52 -16.81 15.43
C ASN A 103 20.16 -15.69 16.28
N PHE A 104 19.58 -15.37 17.44
CA PHE A 104 20.01 -14.23 18.27
C PHE A 104 20.30 -14.68 19.70
N GLU A 105 21.29 -14.04 20.32
CA GLU A 105 21.70 -14.32 21.72
C GLU A 105 20.62 -13.88 22.70
N SER A 106 20.05 -12.70 22.45
CA SER A 106 19.03 -12.07 23.27
C SER A 106 17.61 -12.40 22.79
N LYS A 107 16.67 -12.47 23.74
CA LYS A 107 15.24 -12.60 23.46
C LYS A 107 14.73 -11.44 22.59
N ILE A 108 14.16 -11.76 21.44
CA ILE A 108 13.55 -10.78 20.54
C ILE A 108 12.24 -10.26 21.16
N SER A 109 12.10 -8.95 21.28
CA SER A 109 10.87 -8.30 21.73
C SER A 109 9.82 -8.20 20.62
N GLU A 110 8.62 -8.71 20.88
CA GLU A 110 7.46 -8.63 19.97
C GLU A 110 7.10 -7.18 19.63
N THR A 111 7.15 -6.25 20.59
CA THR A 111 6.80 -4.84 20.36
C THR A 111 7.79 -4.17 19.40
N LYS A 112 9.07 -4.56 19.45
CA LYS A 112 10.09 -4.12 18.49
C LYS A 112 9.82 -4.70 17.10
N VAL A 113 9.42 -5.97 17.00
CA VAL A 113 9.03 -6.58 15.72
C VAL A 113 7.81 -5.88 15.12
N VAL A 114 6.78 -5.57 15.91
CA VAL A 114 5.62 -4.77 15.46
C VAL A 114 6.07 -3.42 14.92
N SER A 115 7.01 -2.73 15.58
CA SER A 115 7.57 -1.47 15.08
C SER A 115 8.27 -1.63 13.73
N ILE A 116 9.05 -2.71 13.54
CA ILE A 116 9.70 -3.03 12.26
C ILE A 116 8.65 -3.27 11.16
N LEU A 117 7.61 -4.06 11.45
CA LEU A 117 6.53 -4.33 10.50
C LEU A 117 5.75 -3.07 10.12
N LYS A 118 5.49 -2.16 11.07
CA LYS A 118 4.88 -0.85 10.78
C LYS A 118 5.74 -0.02 9.82
N LYS A 119 7.06 -0.01 10.00
CA LYS A 119 7.99 0.66 9.07
C LYS A 119 7.97 0.03 7.67
N LEU A 120 7.92 -1.29 7.59
CA LEU A 120 7.80 -2.01 6.32
C LEU A 120 6.49 -1.66 5.60
N LEU A 121 5.36 -1.70 6.32
CA LEU A 121 4.04 -1.28 5.81
C LEU A 121 4.07 0.15 5.30
N GLN A 122 4.66 1.07 6.07
CA GLN A 122 4.76 2.48 5.68
C GLN A 122 5.60 2.66 4.41
N LYS A 123 6.70 1.91 4.27
CA LYS A 123 7.52 1.90 3.04
C LYS A 123 6.69 1.44 1.83
N ARG A 124 5.92 0.36 1.99
CA ARG A 124 5.02 -0.17 0.94
C ARG A 124 3.90 0.83 0.59
N CYS A 125 3.36 1.56 1.57
CA CYS A 125 2.32 2.58 1.35
C CYS A 125 2.77 3.73 0.45
N ARG A 126 4.08 4.05 0.44
CA ARG A 126 4.64 5.07 -0.45
C ARG A 126 4.78 4.58 -1.89
N GLY A 127 4.91 3.26 -2.10
CA GLY A 127 5.02 2.64 -3.42
C GLY A 127 3.73 2.66 -4.22
N TRP A 128 3.83 2.53 -5.54
CA TRP A 128 2.66 2.41 -6.40
C TRP A 128 1.88 1.13 -6.11
N THR A 129 2.59 0.01 -5.94
CA THR A 129 2.03 -1.30 -5.55
C THR A 129 1.45 -1.33 -4.14
N GLY A 130 1.56 -0.25 -3.36
CA GLY A 130 0.98 -0.12 -2.03
C GLY A 130 1.23 -1.28 -1.05
N PRO A 131 0.45 -1.36 0.04
CA PRO A 131 0.61 -2.38 1.06
C PRO A 131 -0.12 -3.70 0.74
N TRP A 132 -0.89 -3.80 -0.35
CA TRP A 132 -1.65 -5.03 -0.66
C TRP A 132 -0.77 -6.23 -1.02
N THR A 133 0.52 -6.01 -1.30
CA THR A 133 1.46 -7.13 -1.42
C THR A 133 1.57 -7.91 -0.12
N ILE A 134 1.48 -7.23 1.03
CA ILE A 134 1.59 -7.82 2.37
C ILE A 134 0.24 -7.90 3.12
N LEU A 135 -0.84 -7.42 2.51
CA LEU A 135 -2.19 -7.44 3.07
C LEU A 135 -3.12 -8.25 2.16
N GLU A 136 -3.66 -9.35 2.69
CA GLU A 136 -4.78 -10.03 2.06
C GLU A 136 -6.08 -9.37 2.52
N LEU A 137 -6.88 -8.88 1.59
CA LEU A 137 -8.16 -8.24 1.87
C LEU A 137 -9.31 -9.13 1.40
N ASN A 138 -10.45 -9.07 2.10
CA ASN A 138 -11.69 -9.63 1.58
C ASN A 138 -12.36 -8.65 0.59
N ASN A 139 -13.44 -9.09 -0.06
CA ASN A 139 -14.21 -8.29 -1.03
C ASN A 139 -14.77 -6.98 -0.44
N ASN A 140 -14.88 -6.89 0.88
CA ASN A 140 -15.37 -5.70 1.60
C ASN A 140 -14.24 -4.76 2.04
N GLY A 141 -12.97 -5.08 1.73
CA GLY A 141 -11.82 -4.29 2.13
C GLY A 141 -11.36 -4.49 3.57
N THR A 142 -11.90 -5.49 4.28
CA THR A 142 -11.41 -5.90 5.59
C THR A 142 -10.16 -6.75 5.44
N ILE A 143 -9.19 -6.57 6.35
CA ILE A 143 -7.96 -7.36 6.35
C ILE A 143 -8.27 -8.80 6.76
N LYS A 144 -8.09 -9.73 5.82
CA LYS A 144 -8.18 -11.18 6.01
C LYS A 144 -6.87 -11.76 6.55
N ASN A 145 -5.73 -11.29 6.06
CA ASN A 145 -4.41 -11.74 6.52
C ASN A 145 -3.34 -10.65 6.36
N ILE A 146 -2.23 -10.78 7.10
CA ILE A 146 -1.02 -9.96 6.95
C ILE A 146 0.18 -10.89 6.93
N GLU A 147 0.92 -10.91 5.82
CA GLU A 147 2.07 -11.79 5.63
C GLU A 147 3.22 -11.09 4.89
N LEU A 148 4.44 -11.57 5.07
CA LEU A 148 5.59 -11.08 4.31
C LEU A 148 5.49 -11.66 2.89
N PHE A 149 5.47 -10.79 1.89
CA PHE A 149 5.12 -11.15 0.51
C PHE A 149 6.26 -11.88 -0.19
N ASP A 150 7.45 -11.30 -0.13
CA ASP A 150 8.61 -11.73 -0.91
C ASP A 150 9.87 -11.89 -0.03
N SER A 151 10.95 -12.36 -0.66
CA SER A 151 12.26 -12.49 -0.01
C SER A 151 12.83 -11.14 0.43
N ASN A 152 12.46 -10.03 -0.21
CA ASN A 152 12.91 -8.69 0.15
C ASN A 152 12.31 -8.25 1.49
N ASP A 153 11.03 -8.55 1.73
CA ASP A 153 10.35 -8.26 2.99
C ASP A 153 10.99 -9.04 4.15
N LYS A 154 11.25 -10.34 3.95
CA LYS A 154 11.94 -11.19 4.92
C LYS A 154 13.35 -10.66 5.22
N THR A 155 14.09 -10.33 4.17
CA THR A 155 15.45 -9.76 4.28
C THR A 155 15.45 -8.43 5.03
N TYR A 156 14.48 -7.56 4.75
CA TYR A 156 14.32 -6.29 5.46
C TYR A 156 14.10 -6.50 6.95
N VAL A 157 13.15 -7.37 7.32
CA VAL A 157 12.86 -7.67 8.73
C VAL A 157 14.10 -8.23 9.43
N PHE A 158 14.78 -9.19 8.80
CA PHE A 158 15.99 -9.78 9.37
C PHE A 158 17.11 -8.75 9.57
N ARG A 159 17.38 -7.91 8.57
CA ARG A 159 18.37 -6.81 8.69
C ARG A 159 18.02 -5.86 9.84
N GLU A 160 16.76 -5.49 9.99
CA GLU A 160 16.31 -4.63 11.08
C GLU A 160 16.42 -5.30 12.45
N LEU A 161 16.31 -6.64 12.53
CA LEU A 161 16.60 -7.39 13.74
C LEU A 161 18.09 -7.39 14.07
N CYS A 162 18.96 -7.67 13.09
CA CYS A 162 20.42 -7.64 13.29
C CYS A 162 20.97 -6.29 13.75
N LYS A 163 20.34 -5.17 13.35
CA LYS A 163 20.69 -3.83 13.86
C LYS A 163 20.39 -3.64 15.36
N ARG A 164 19.54 -4.48 15.95
CA ARG A 164 18.98 -4.30 17.30
C ARG A 164 19.40 -5.39 18.27
N TYR A 165 19.71 -6.57 17.76
CA TYR A 165 20.02 -7.76 18.54
C TYR A 165 21.32 -8.37 18.05
N LYS A 166 22.15 -8.81 19.00
CA LYS A 166 23.39 -9.50 18.69
C LYS A 166 23.07 -10.88 18.11
N LYS A 167 23.58 -11.13 16.91
CA LYS A 167 23.46 -12.42 16.23
C LYS A 167 24.36 -13.43 16.97
N LYS A 168 23.89 -14.67 17.07
CA LYS A 168 24.75 -15.80 17.46
C LYS A 168 25.75 -16.14 16.35
#